data_AF-A0A2L2T2L2-F1
#
_entry.id   AF-A0A2L2T2L2-F1
#
_cell.length_a   1.000
_cell.length_b   1.000
_cell.length_c   1.000
_cell.angle_alpha   90.00
_cell.angle_beta   90.00
_cell.angle_gamma   90.00
#
_symmetry.space_group_name_H-M   'P 1'
#
loop_
_entity.id
_entity.type
_entity.pdbx_description
1 polymer ?
#
loop_
_entity_poly.entity_id
_entity_poly.type
_entity_poly.pdbx_seq_one_letter_code
_entity_poly.pdbx_strand_id
1 'polypeptide(L)'
;MSRKSGVKRSDVEIAIICALPTEARAIQKLMENTSNDTVGNPDYSGATKTQPDENAYTLGEMDGHPVVLVHMPSVGKISATFASTHLKHTYTAIKLALLAGICGGVPKNGDEVKRRLGDVVIGTSVVQFDMGRQYPDKFEQSEHSQALLGKPSVEIQAFIKKLESSKEVLQQRMQTTITENIATGFRLADDLYDATYWHIHRDADCCIQDEKICDTARRSTCESLHCDDLDRREKRTELKPIIHFGPVGCGDTVMKSGTHRDNLAKGSKVIALDMEGAGTSMHQACLFVKSISDYADSHKNKDWQEHASLASAACVKAIIGQWHLSDKSALKSQAVRIQNVTVKDSAMVSMVAQDPVLHNATFNLGHG
;
A
#
# COMPACT_ATOMS: atom_id res chain seq x y z
N MET A 1 -5.99 39.61 1.29
CA MET A 1 -6.28 38.17 1.50
C MET A 1 -6.04 37.45 0.19
N SER A 2 -4.91 36.74 0.06
CA SER A 2 -4.63 35.94 -1.14
C SER A 2 -5.59 34.76 -1.16
N ARG A 3 -6.45 34.64 -2.19
CA ARG A 3 -7.22 33.40 -2.43
C ARG A 3 -6.20 32.27 -2.51
N LYS A 4 -6.26 31.27 -1.62
CA LYS A 4 -5.54 30.01 -1.83
C LYS A 4 -6.01 29.50 -3.20
N SER A 5 -5.10 29.34 -4.15
CA SER A 5 -5.43 28.66 -5.40
C SER A 5 -5.81 27.22 -5.04
N GLY A 6 -6.97 26.74 -5.49
CA GLY A 6 -7.41 25.37 -5.22
C GLY A 6 -6.37 24.32 -5.65
N VAL A 7 -6.37 23.20 -4.95
CA VAL A 7 -5.56 22.00 -5.20
C VAL A 7 -5.85 21.47 -6.60
N LYS A 8 -4.78 21.23 -7.37
CA LYS A 8 -4.84 20.61 -8.69
C LYS A 8 -4.36 19.16 -8.62
N ARG A 9 -4.68 18.35 -9.63
CA ARG A 9 -4.16 16.97 -9.75
C ARG A 9 -2.64 16.90 -9.67
N SER A 10 -1.95 17.91 -10.22
CA SER A 10 -0.49 18.02 -10.18
C SER A 10 0.07 18.24 -8.78
N ASP A 11 -0.76 18.63 -7.81
CA ASP A 11 -0.36 18.91 -6.44
C ASP A 11 -0.49 17.66 -5.54
N VAL A 12 -1.30 16.68 -5.96
CA VAL A 12 -1.48 15.39 -5.26
C VAL A 12 -0.32 14.46 -5.59
N GLU A 13 0.53 14.18 -4.61
CA GLU A 13 1.68 13.27 -4.75
C GLU A 13 1.50 11.93 -4.02
N ILE A 14 0.44 11.84 -3.20
CA ILE A 14 0.17 10.66 -2.37
C ILE A 14 -1.19 10.08 -2.75
N ALA A 15 -1.20 8.79 -3.07
CA ALA A 15 -2.43 8.03 -3.27
C ALA A 15 -2.56 6.97 -2.18
N ILE A 16 -3.77 6.74 -1.71
CA ILE A 16 -4.12 5.64 -0.80
C ILE A 16 -5.10 4.75 -1.55
N ILE A 17 -4.85 3.45 -1.61
CA ILE A 17 -5.67 2.48 -2.34
C ILE A 17 -6.23 1.50 -1.34
N CYS A 18 -7.56 1.35 -1.31
CA CYS A 18 -8.27 0.41 -0.45
C CYS A 18 -9.16 -0.54 -1.26
N ALA A 19 -9.15 -1.82 -0.90
CA ALA A 19 -9.88 -2.86 -1.58
C ALA A 19 -11.29 -3.05 -1.02
N LEU A 20 -11.47 -2.77 0.28
CA LEU A 20 -12.73 -2.96 1.00
C LEU A 20 -13.31 -1.64 1.52
N PRO A 21 -14.65 -1.52 1.59
CA PRO A 21 -15.30 -0.35 2.20
C PRO A 21 -14.88 -0.08 3.65
N THR A 22 -14.63 -1.12 4.44
CA THR A 22 -14.17 -0.99 5.84
C THR A 22 -12.79 -0.34 5.93
N GLU A 23 -11.89 -0.66 4.99
CA GLU A 23 -10.54 -0.08 4.90
C GLU A 23 -10.64 1.39 4.49
N ALA A 24 -11.40 1.68 3.43
CA ALA A 24 -11.63 3.03 2.92
C ALA A 24 -12.28 3.93 3.99
N ARG A 25 -13.27 3.42 4.72
CA ARG A 25 -13.92 4.12 5.83
C ARG A 25 -12.93 4.48 6.94
N ALA A 26 -11.99 3.59 7.26
CA ALA A 26 -10.97 3.86 8.26
C ALA A 26 -10.01 4.97 7.81
N ILE A 27 -9.60 4.98 6.54
CA ILE A 27 -8.79 6.06 5.96
C ILE A 27 -9.56 7.39 5.96
N GLN A 28 -10.79 7.41 5.45
CA GLN A 28 -11.62 8.61 5.40
C GLN A 28 -11.84 9.24 6.78
N LYS A 29 -12.00 8.40 7.83
CA LYS A 29 -12.12 8.88 9.21
C LYS A 29 -10.90 9.72 9.67
N LEU A 30 -9.72 9.44 9.11
CA LEU A 30 -8.46 10.11 9.48
C LEU A 30 -8.05 11.21 8.50
N MET A 31 -8.77 11.36 7.39
CA MET A 31 -8.59 12.44 6.41
C MET A 31 -9.22 13.74 6.91
N GLU A 32 -8.58 14.83 6.55
CA GLU A 32 -8.99 16.20 6.82
C GLU A 32 -9.46 16.85 5.50
N ASN A 33 -10.28 17.91 5.58
CA ASN A 33 -10.68 18.72 4.41
C ASN A 33 -11.24 17.92 3.21
N THR A 34 -11.96 16.81 3.48
CA THR A 34 -12.41 15.89 2.42
C THR A 34 -13.39 16.54 1.45
N SER A 35 -13.24 16.26 0.15
CA SER A 35 -14.23 16.59 -0.87
C SER A 35 -14.82 15.31 -1.46
N ASN A 36 -16.14 15.16 -1.34
CA ASN A 36 -16.84 14.10 -2.06
C ASN A 36 -17.01 14.52 -3.52
N ASP A 37 -16.81 13.58 -4.45
CA ASP A 37 -16.93 13.77 -5.91
C ASP A 37 -18.28 14.38 -6.35
N THR A 38 -19.29 14.42 -5.45
CA THR A 38 -20.68 14.86 -5.72
C THR A 38 -21.07 16.22 -5.15
N VAL A 39 -20.35 16.76 -4.14
CA VAL A 39 -20.65 18.08 -3.55
C VAL A 39 -19.32 18.77 -3.25
N GLY A 40 -18.88 19.58 -4.21
CA GLY A 40 -17.51 20.06 -4.31
C GLY A 40 -17.09 20.96 -3.16
N ASN A 41 -16.06 20.53 -2.43
CA ASN A 41 -15.15 21.48 -1.80
C ASN A 41 -14.52 22.29 -2.96
N PRO A 42 -14.76 23.61 -3.07
CA PRO A 42 -14.23 24.41 -4.16
C PRO A 42 -12.70 24.34 -4.26
N ASP A 43 -12.03 24.05 -3.14
CA ASP A 43 -10.59 23.88 -3.07
C ASP A 43 -10.07 22.68 -3.86
N TYR A 44 -10.88 21.65 -4.15
CA TYR A 44 -10.47 20.43 -4.87
C TYR A 44 -11.08 20.31 -6.28
N SER A 45 -11.83 21.30 -6.73
CA SER A 45 -12.50 21.28 -8.05
C SER A 45 -11.53 21.03 -9.22
N GLY A 46 -10.30 21.54 -9.13
CA GLY A 46 -9.21 21.33 -10.11
C GLY A 46 -8.46 19.99 -9.99
N ALA A 47 -8.80 19.17 -8.98
CA ALA A 47 -8.19 17.86 -8.73
C ALA A 47 -9.12 16.68 -9.06
N THR A 48 -10.39 16.92 -9.41
CA THR A 48 -11.37 15.89 -9.81
C THR A 48 -10.89 15.08 -11.01
N LYS A 49 -11.34 13.83 -11.22
CA LYS A 49 -10.92 12.98 -12.35
C LYS A 49 -11.39 13.45 -13.73
N THR A 50 -10.82 12.91 -14.82
CA THR A 50 -11.29 13.13 -16.21
C THR A 50 -11.73 11.82 -16.84
N GLN A 51 -12.72 11.86 -17.73
CA GLN A 51 -13.05 10.73 -18.58
C GLN A 51 -11.83 10.30 -19.43
N PRO A 52 -11.59 8.99 -19.65
CA PRO A 52 -12.44 7.85 -19.29
C PRO A 52 -12.13 7.19 -17.93
N ASP A 53 -11.57 7.92 -16.95
CA ASP A 53 -11.24 7.34 -15.64
C ASP A 53 -12.50 6.84 -14.90
N GLU A 54 -12.60 5.52 -14.76
CA GLU A 54 -13.72 4.83 -14.11
C GLU A 54 -13.58 4.73 -12.59
N ASN A 55 -12.44 5.10 -12.00
CA ASN A 55 -12.25 4.99 -10.55
C ASN A 55 -13.19 5.93 -9.77
N ALA A 56 -13.56 5.52 -8.56
CA ALA A 56 -14.16 6.41 -7.58
C ALA A 56 -13.08 6.92 -6.62
N TYR A 57 -13.05 8.24 -6.37
CA TYR A 57 -12.05 8.84 -5.52
C TYR A 57 -12.67 9.55 -4.31
N THR A 58 -11.85 9.75 -3.28
CA THR A 58 -12.10 10.77 -2.25
C THR A 58 -10.84 11.59 -2.11
N LEU A 59 -10.95 12.89 -2.37
CA LEU A 59 -9.84 13.82 -2.17
C LEU A 59 -9.90 14.39 -0.76
N GLY A 60 -8.73 14.72 -0.22
CA GLY A 60 -8.63 15.39 1.07
C GLY A 60 -7.17 15.64 1.43
N GLU A 61 -6.95 15.86 2.71
CA GLU A 61 -5.65 16.12 3.29
C GLU A 61 -5.36 15.09 4.38
N MET A 62 -4.09 14.74 4.57
CA MET A 62 -3.66 13.94 5.71
C MET A 62 -2.28 14.41 6.15
N ASP A 63 -2.16 14.82 7.42
CA ASP A 63 -0.92 15.34 8.01
C ASP A 63 -0.26 16.47 7.16
N GLY A 64 -1.06 17.35 6.57
CA GLY A 64 -0.55 18.46 5.75
C GLY A 64 -0.33 18.15 4.27
N HIS A 65 -0.59 16.91 3.83
CA HIS A 65 -0.41 16.48 2.44
C HIS A 65 -1.76 16.34 1.72
N PRO A 66 -1.92 16.91 0.51
CA PRO A 66 -3.03 16.55 -0.37
C PRO A 66 -2.93 15.07 -0.76
N VAL A 67 -3.99 14.32 -0.49
CA VAL A 67 -4.09 12.88 -0.76
C VAL A 67 -5.31 12.57 -1.63
N VAL A 68 -5.20 11.51 -2.42
CA VAL A 68 -6.33 10.87 -3.09
C VAL A 68 -6.53 9.45 -2.58
N LEU A 69 -7.71 9.17 -2.05
CA LEU A 69 -8.15 7.82 -1.72
C LEU A 69 -8.84 7.21 -2.95
N VAL A 70 -8.41 6.02 -3.35
CA VAL A 70 -8.99 5.22 -4.42
C VAL A 70 -9.87 4.14 -3.81
N HIS A 71 -11.14 4.11 -4.22
CA HIS A 71 -12.07 3.04 -3.87
C HIS A 71 -12.06 1.99 -4.97
N MET A 72 -11.51 0.82 -4.67
CA MET A 72 -11.52 -0.27 -5.64
C MET A 72 -12.93 -0.86 -5.79
N PRO A 73 -13.34 -1.28 -7.01
CA PRO A 73 -14.65 -1.89 -7.23
C PRO A 73 -14.76 -3.30 -6.63
N SER A 74 -13.63 -4.00 -6.50
CA SER A 74 -13.54 -5.34 -5.91
C SER A 74 -12.13 -5.68 -5.45
N VAL A 75 -12.00 -6.71 -4.62
CA VAL A 75 -10.74 -7.33 -4.18
C VAL A 75 -10.05 -8.05 -5.35
N GLY A 76 -8.71 -8.13 -5.32
CA GLY A 76 -7.91 -8.93 -6.25
C GLY A 76 -7.05 -8.13 -7.24
N LYS A 77 -6.10 -8.82 -7.87
CA LYS A 77 -5.05 -8.21 -8.71
C LYS A 77 -5.60 -7.45 -9.93
N ILE A 78 -6.63 -7.98 -10.58
CA ILE A 78 -7.21 -7.35 -11.79
C ILE A 78 -7.79 -5.98 -11.46
N SER A 79 -8.61 -5.91 -10.41
CA SER A 79 -9.22 -4.67 -9.93
C SER A 79 -8.14 -3.67 -9.50
N ALA A 80 -7.12 -4.13 -8.75
CA ALA A 80 -5.97 -3.30 -8.40
C ALA A 80 -5.21 -2.76 -9.62
N THR A 81 -5.10 -3.55 -10.69
CA THR A 81 -4.44 -3.14 -11.94
C THR A 81 -5.18 -2.02 -12.63
N PHE A 82 -6.50 -2.15 -12.82
CA PHE A 82 -7.31 -1.10 -13.42
C PHE A 82 -7.29 0.17 -12.56
N ALA A 83 -7.50 0.02 -11.26
CA ALA A 83 -7.52 1.14 -10.32
C ALA A 83 -6.20 1.92 -10.34
N SER A 84 -5.07 1.23 -10.21
CA SER A 84 -3.75 1.88 -10.21
C SER A 84 -3.36 2.47 -11.56
N THR A 85 -3.78 1.86 -12.67
CA THR A 85 -3.51 2.36 -14.03
C THR A 85 -4.26 3.66 -14.28
N HIS A 86 -5.57 3.70 -14.01
CA HIS A 86 -6.36 4.91 -14.15
C HIS A 86 -5.88 6.04 -13.23
N LEU A 87 -5.56 5.71 -11.96
CA LEU A 87 -4.95 6.64 -11.01
C LEU A 87 -3.69 7.29 -11.59
N LYS A 88 -2.77 6.47 -12.14
CA LYS A 88 -1.50 6.95 -12.71
C LYS A 88 -1.71 7.91 -13.88
N HIS A 89 -2.73 7.66 -14.69
CA HIS A 89 -3.07 8.54 -15.82
C HIS A 89 -3.70 9.85 -15.37
N THR A 90 -4.58 9.82 -14.37
CA THR A 90 -5.27 11.02 -13.87
C THR A 90 -4.38 11.89 -12.99
N TYR A 91 -3.62 11.27 -12.07
CA TYR A 91 -2.73 11.93 -11.13
C TYR A 91 -1.28 11.60 -11.48
N THR A 92 -0.74 12.34 -12.44
CA THR A 92 0.62 12.10 -12.97
C THR A 92 1.74 12.46 -12.01
N ALA A 93 1.43 13.16 -10.90
CA ALA A 93 2.40 13.59 -9.89
C ALA A 93 2.55 12.63 -8.71
N ILE A 94 1.89 11.46 -8.72
CA ILE A 94 2.00 10.47 -7.64
C ILE A 94 3.45 9.98 -7.51
N LYS A 95 4.00 10.13 -6.29
CA LYS A 95 5.33 9.65 -5.89
C LYS A 95 5.26 8.54 -4.84
N LEU A 96 4.19 8.55 -4.04
CA LEU A 96 3.94 7.54 -3.02
C LEU A 96 2.51 7.01 -3.19
N ALA A 97 2.37 5.73 -3.49
CA ALA A 97 1.09 5.03 -3.40
C ALA A 97 1.10 4.12 -2.16
N LEU A 98 0.06 4.17 -1.35
CA LEU A 98 -0.08 3.36 -0.14
C LEU A 98 -1.21 2.36 -0.36
N LEU A 99 -0.87 1.07 -0.50
CA LEU A 99 -1.87 0.02 -0.53
C LEU A 99 -2.23 -0.33 0.92
N ALA A 100 -3.34 0.25 1.37
CA ALA A 100 -3.77 0.25 2.75
C ALA A 100 -4.96 -0.71 2.95
N GLY A 101 -4.96 -1.43 4.06
CA GLY A 101 -6.05 -2.35 4.35
C GLY A 101 -5.69 -3.46 5.31
N ILE A 102 -6.37 -4.59 5.16
CA ILE A 102 -6.17 -5.79 5.99
C ILE A 102 -5.47 -6.90 5.20
N CYS A 103 -4.78 -7.78 5.91
CA CYS A 103 -4.07 -8.92 5.34
C CYS A 103 -4.13 -10.14 6.26
N GLY A 104 -3.81 -11.30 5.69
CA GLY A 104 -3.56 -12.51 6.47
C GLY A 104 -2.15 -12.50 7.03
N GLY A 105 -1.99 -12.67 8.33
CA GLY A 105 -0.69 -12.71 9.00
C GLY A 105 -0.07 -14.10 8.92
N VAL A 106 1.24 -14.16 8.70
CA VAL A 106 2.02 -15.37 8.95
C VAL A 106 2.50 -15.30 10.41
N PRO A 107 2.18 -16.25 11.30
CA PRO A 107 2.73 -16.26 12.65
C PRO A 107 4.25 -16.49 12.66
N LYS A 108 4.99 -15.95 13.64
CA LYS A 108 6.39 -16.35 13.93
C LYS A 108 6.39 -17.17 15.21
N ASN A 109 7.04 -18.34 15.18
CA ASN A 109 7.31 -19.14 16.37
C ASN A 109 8.65 -18.68 17.00
N GLY A 110 8.72 -18.60 18.33
CA GLY A 110 9.94 -18.20 19.09
C GLY A 110 9.90 -16.79 19.72
N ASP A 111 11.05 -16.34 20.24
CA ASP A 111 11.19 -15.22 21.20
C ASP A 111 11.41 -13.82 20.58
N GLU A 112 11.68 -13.72 19.26
CA GLU A 112 12.03 -12.45 18.60
C GLU A 112 10.81 -11.65 18.08
N VAL A 113 9.80 -11.41 18.91
CA VAL A 113 8.55 -10.68 18.58
C VAL A 113 7.53 -11.52 17.79
N LYS A 114 6.41 -11.83 18.45
CA LYS A 114 5.25 -12.52 17.87
C LYS A 114 4.45 -11.55 16.99
N ARG A 115 4.09 -11.96 15.78
CA ARG A 115 3.13 -11.28 14.90
C ARG A 115 1.71 -11.61 15.34
N ARG A 116 0.90 -10.61 15.69
CA ARG A 116 -0.42 -10.75 16.31
C ARG A 116 -1.53 -10.09 15.48
N LEU A 117 -2.79 -10.45 15.74
CA LEU A 117 -3.93 -9.76 15.13
C LEU A 117 -3.93 -8.28 15.54
N GLY A 118 -4.22 -7.40 14.59
CA GLY A 118 -4.15 -5.94 14.71
C GLY A 118 -2.75 -5.35 14.49
N ASP A 119 -1.68 -6.14 14.52
CA ASP A 119 -0.34 -5.63 14.15
C ASP A 119 -0.31 -5.18 12.68
N VAL A 120 0.59 -4.25 12.35
CA VAL A 120 0.69 -3.68 11.00
C VAL A 120 1.96 -4.16 10.30
N VAL A 121 1.83 -4.54 9.05
CA VAL A 121 2.92 -4.96 8.17
C VAL A 121 3.18 -3.88 7.13
N ILE A 122 4.44 -3.42 7.10
CA ILE A 122 4.98 -2.58 6.05
C ILE A 122 5.78 -3.46 5.07
N GLY A 123 5.31 -3.57 3.84
CA GLY A 123 5.90 -4.47 2.84
C GLY A 123 7.24 -3.97 2.31
N THR A 124 8.29 -4.78 2.45
CA THR A 124 9.63 -4.48 1.90
C THR A 124 9.80 -4.95 0.46
N SER A 125 9.01 -5.93 0.05
CA SER A 125 8.93 -6.47 -1.30
C SER A 125 7.62 -7.23 -1.50
N VAL A 126 7.25 -7.46 -2.76
CA VAL A 126 6.07 -8.24 -3.13
C VAL A 126 6.51 -9.56 -3.75
N VAL A 127 5.91 -10.67 -3.32
CA VAL A 127 6.12 -12.00 -3.89
C VAL A 127 4.80 -12.53 -4.41
N GLN A 128 4.63 -12.65 -5.73
CA GLN A 128 3.45 -13.31 -6.27
C GLN A 128 3.61 -14.83 -6.20
N PHE A 129 2.84 -15.47 -5.33
CA PHE A 129 3.01 -16.89 -5.03
C PHE A 129 2.13 -17.82 -5.86
N ASP A 130 1.13 -17.28 -6.56
CA ASP A 130 0.12 -18.05 -7.30
C ASP A 130 0.39 -18.11 -8.81
N MET A 131 1.50 -17.52 -9.27
CA MET A 131 1.92 -17.55 -10.67
C MET A 131 3.08 -18.52 -10.85
N GLY A 132 2.87 -19.57 -11.63
CA GLY A 132 3.79 -20.69 -11.71
C GLY A 132 3.25 -21.84 -12.54
N ARG A 133 3.92 -22.99 -12.43
CA ARG A 133 3.55 -24.23 -13.12
C ARG A 133 3.00 -25.24 -12.12
N GLN A 134 1.83 -25.78 -12.40
CA GLN A 134 1.24 -26.87 -11.62
C GLN A 134 1.68 -28.21 -12.21
N TYR A 135 2.39 -29.00 -11.42
CA TYR A 135 2.69 -30.41 -11.66
C TYR A 135 1.76 -31.29 -10.80
N PRO A 136 1.60 -32.60 -11.09
CA PRO A 136 0.76 -33.48 -10.28
C PRO A 136 1.13 -33.51 -8.79
N ASP A 137 2.40 -33.30 -8.47
CA ASP A 137 2.99 -33.44 -7.14
C ASP A 137 3.38 -32.10 -6.49
N LYS A 138 3.52 -31.03 -7.27
CA LYS A 138 3.96 -29.72 -6.76
C LYS A 138 3.50 -28.53 -7.59
N PHE A 139 3.44 -27.37 -6.95
CA PHE A 139 3.38 -26.09 -7.64
C PHE A 139 4.78 -25.45 -7.63
N GLU A 140 5.26 -25.05 -8.80
CA GLU A 140 6.55 -24.37 -8.97
C GLU A 140 6.34 -22.90 -9.31
N GLN A 141 6.76 -22.01 -8.40
CA GLN A 141 6.61 -20.56 -8.57
C GLN A 141 7.44 -20.05 -9.77
N SER A 142 6.91 -19.08 -10.50
CA SER A 142 7.60 -18.45 -11.63
C SER A 142 8.69 -17.49 -11.13
N GLU A 143 9.95 -17.76 -11.47
CA GLU A 143 11.04 -16.80 -11.20
C GLU A 143 10.86 -15.49 -11.98
N HIS A 144 10.24 -15.56 -13.18
CA HIS A 144 10.00 -14.40 -14.02
C HIS A 144 8.98 -13.44 -13.40
N SER A 145 7.92 -13.94 -12.74
CA SER A 145 6.94 -13.07 -12.07
C SER A 145 7.54 -12.35 -10.86
N GLN A 146 8.42 -13.02 -10.12
CA GLN A 146 9.16 -12.41 -9.02
C GLN A 146 10.11 -11.29 -9.52
N ALA A 147 10.75 -11.49 -10.68
CA ALA A 147 11.58 -10.47 -11.30
C ALA A 147 10.76 -9.24 -11.77
N LEU A 148 9.53 -9.44 -12.26
CA LEU A 148 8.67 -8.36 -12.78
C LEU A 148 8.10 -7.47 -11.66
N LEU A 149 7.72 -8.07 -10.53
CA LEU A 149 7.24 -7.34 -9.36
C LEU A 149 8.39 -6.66 -8.59
N GLY A 150 9.60 -7.21 -8.72
CA GLY A 150 10.85 -6.56 -8.36
C GLY A 150 10.90 -6.00 -6.94
N LYS A 151 11.90 -5.14 -6.71
CA LYS A 151 11.97 -4.32 -5.49
C LYS A 151 11.27 -2.98 -5.74
N PRO A 152 10.78 -2.31 -4.69
CA PRO A 152 10.36 -0.92 -4.80
C PRO A 152 11.47 -0.04 -5.40
N SER A 153 11.15 1.16 -5.86
CA SER A 153 12.16 2.12 -6.33
C SER A 153 13.20 2.40 -5.24
N VAL A 154 14.38 2.90 -5.63
CA VAL A 154 15.43 3.27 -4.66
C VAL A 154 14.92 4.29 -3.64
N GLU A 155 14.06 5.21 -4.07
CA GLU A 155 13.41 6.19 -3.20
C GLU A 155 12.51 5.52 -2.15
N ILE A 156 11.64 4.59 -2.56
CA ILE A 156 10.77 3.86 -1.62
C ILE A 156 11.60 2.95 -0.71
N GLN A 157 12.65 2.30 -1.22
CA GLN A 157 13.57 1.51 -0.39
C GLN A 157 14.26 2.36 0.69
N ALA A 158 14.77 3.55 0.32
CA ALA A 158 15.37 4.49 1.27
C ALA A 158 14.33 5.00 2.28
N PHE A 159 13.10 5.25 1.83
CA PHE A 159 12.01 5.66 2.71
C PHE A 159 11.64 4.56 3.71
N ILE A 160 11.56 3.29 3.28
CA ILE A 160 11.37 2.15 4.20
C ILE A 160 12.49 2.12 5.25
N LYS A 161 13.76 2.34 4.88
CA LYS A 161 14.85 2.42 5.85
C LYS A 161 14.71 3.58 6.84
N LYS A 162 14.21 4.74 6.40
CA LYS A 162 13.85 5.84 7.29
C LYS A 162 12.73 5.42 8.26
N LEU A 163 11.69 4.74 7.78
CA LEU A 163 10.59 4.26 8.62
C LEU A 163 11.08 3.22 9.64
N GLU A 164 11.97 2.30 9.24
CA GLU A 164 12.59 1.33 10.16
C GLU A 164 13.37 2.05 11.29
N SER A 165 14.16 3.07 10.94
CA SER A 165 14.94 3.85 11.93
C SER A 165 14.09 4.73 12.85
N SER A 166 12.82 4.96 12.50
CA SER A 166 11.87 5.78 13.26
C SER A 166 10.66 4.97 13.74
N LYS A 167 10.80 3.65 13.83
CA LYS A 167 9.73 2.70 14.16
C LYS A 167 9.02 3.06 15.45
N GLU A 168 9.75 3.44 16.49
CA GLU A 168 9.18 3.79 17.80
C GLU A 168 8.28 5.03 17.68
N VAL A 169 8.70 6.04 16.93
CA VAL A 169 7.92 7.27 16.67
C VAL A 169 6.67 6.96 15.86
N LEU A 170 6.79 6.13 14.81
CA LEU A 170 5.65 5.68 14.01
C LEU A 170 4.64 4.92 14.85
N GLN A 171 5.10 3.99 15.70
CA GLN A 171 4.24 3.22 16.58
C GLN A 171 3.54 4.10 17.62
N GLN A 172 4.23 5.09 18.18
CA GLN A 172 3.62 6.04 19.11
C GLN A 172 2.51 6.85 18.44
N ARG A 173 2.79 7.44 17.26
CA ARG A 173 1.77 8.19 16.50
C ARG A 173 0.58 7.32 16.13
N MET A 174 0.85 6.13 15.60
CA MET A 174 -0.18 5.14 15.27
C MET A 174 -1.03 4.81 16.51
N GLN A 175 -0.41 4.56 17.66
CA GLN A 175 -1.14 4.24 18.89
C GLN A 175 -2.03 5.40 19.35
N THR A 176 -1.52 6.63 19.32
CA THR A 176 -2.31 7.82 19.67
C THR A 176 -3.55 7.92 18.79
N THR A 177 -3.36 7.81 17.47
CA THR A 177 -4.48 7.86 16.51
C THR A 177 -5.49 6.73 16.73
N ILE A 178 -5.04 5.50 17.04
CA ILE A 178 -5.95 4.40 17.35
C ILE A 178 -6.75 4.69 18.62
N THR A 179 -6.10 5.11 19.71
CA THR A 179 -6.76 5.39 20.99
C THR A 179 -7.83 6.49 20.86
N GLU A 180 -7.59 7.50 20.03
CA GLU A 180 -8.56 8.59 19.77
C GLU A 180 -9.76 8.15 18.91
N ASN A 181 -9.61 7.08 18.13
CA ASN A 181 -10.57 6.71 17.09
C ASN A 181 -11.21 5.33 17.27
N ILE A 182 -10.75 4.54 18.22
CA ILE A 182 -11.33 3.23 18.53
C ILE A 182 -12.68 3.40 19.23
N ALA A 183 -13.67 2.59 18.86
CA ALA A 183 -14.93 2.61 19.59
C ALA A 183 -14.74 1.98 20.98
N THR A 184 -15.47 2.49 21.97
CA THR A 184 -15.48 1.91 23.32
C THR A 184 -16.13 0.53 23.30
N GLY A 185 -15.62 -0.40 24.11
CA GLY A 185 -16.23 -1.73 24.30
C GLY A 185 -15.76 -2.83 23.34
N PHE A 186 -14.79 -2.58 22.45
CA PHE A 186 -14.17 -3.64 21.64
C PHE A 186 -13.44 -4.66 22.54
N ARG A 187 -13.93 -5.91 22.57
CA ARG A 187 -13.22 -7.06 23.14
C ARG A 187 -12.89 -8.01 21.99
N LEU A 188 -11.62 -7.99 21.57
CA LEU A 188 -11.13 -8.87 20.51
C LEU A 188 -10.26 -9.96 21.11
N ALA A 189 -10.52 -11.21 20.71
CA ALA A 189 -9.69 -12.36 21.07
C ALA A 189 -8.65 -12.59 19.97
N ASP A 190 -7.40 -12.81 20.38
CA ASP A 190 -6.31 -13.18 19.46
C ASP A 190 -6.10 -14.69 19.54
N ASP A 191 -6.91 -15.42 18.79
CA ASP A 191 -6.86 -16.88 18.75
C ASP A 191 -5.98 -17.33 17.58
N LEU A 192 -4.84 -17.94 17.90
CA LEU A 192 -4.00 -18.62 16.92
C LEU A 192 -4.11 -20.12 17.14
N TYR A 193 -4.50 -20.83 16.09
CA TYR A 193 -4.56 -22.29 16.07
C TYR A 193 -3.24 -22.87 15.55
N ASP A 194 -2.93 -24.10 15.94
CA ASP A 194 -1.86 -24.85 15.30
C ASP A 194 -2.13 -24.95 13.79
N ALA A 195 -1.08 -24.85 12.97
CA ALA A 195 -1.21 -24.84 11.52
C ALA A 195 -1.86 -26.12 10.96
N THR A 196 -1.73 -27.23 11.68
CA THR A 196 -2.31 -28.54 11.35
C THR A 196 -3.70 -28.74 11.93
N TYR A 197 -4.17 -27.85 12.79
CA TYR A 197 -5.51 -27.89 13.34
C TYR A 197 -6.52 -27.54 12.26
N TRP A 198 -7.39 -28.48 11.90
CA TRP A 198 -8.41 -28.27 10.88
C TRP A 198 -9.72 -27.79 11.50
N HIS A 199 -10.40 -26.91 10.77
CA HIS A 199 -11.74 -26.45 11.09
C HIS A 199 -12.76 -27.50 10.64
N ILE A 200 -13.10 -28.44 11.53
CA ILE A 200 -13.93 -29.64 11.27
C ILE A 200 -15.02 -29.82 12.34
N HIS A 201 -16.05 -30.60 12.02
CA HIS A 201 -16.99 -31.09 13.05
C HIS A 201 -16.27 -32.09 13.96
N ARG A 202 -16.30 -31.83 15.28
CA ARG A 202 -15.71 -32.69 16.31
C ARG A 202 -16.60 -33.87 16.67
N ASP A 203 -17.91 -33.67 16.61
CA ASP A 203 -18.91 -34.63 17.07
C ASP A 203 -19.57 -35.43 15.93
N ALA A 204 -19.06 -35.32 14.69
CA ALA A 204 -19.66 -35.96 13.52
C ALA A 204 -18.64 -36.60 12.58
N ASP A 205 -18.94 -37.81 12.11
CA ASP A 205 -18.07 -38.62 11.23
C ASP A 205 -17.84 -38.02 9.83
N CYS A 206 -18.52 -36.93 9.47
CA CYS A 206 -18.54 -36.38 8.11
C CYS A 206 -17.24 -35.67 7.67
N CYS A 207 -16.34 -35.32 8.59
CA CYS A 207 -15.14 -34.51 8.30
C CYS A 207 -13.82 -35.28 8.40
N ILE A 208 -13.86 -36.57 8.72
CA ILE A 208 -12.66 -37.41 8.93
C ILE A 208 -12.53 -38.46 7.82
N GLN A 209 -13.60 -38.72 7.07
CA GLN A 209 -13.55 -39.57 5.89
C GLN A 209 -12.77 -38.87 4.76
N ASP A 210 -11.75 -39.54 4.23
CA ASP A 210 -10.92 -39.11 3.08
C ASP A 210 -10.10 -37.82 3.24
N GLU A 211 -9.70 -37.43 4.46
CA GLU A 211 -8.90 -36.20 4.69
C GLU A 211 -9.56 -34.92 4.13
N LYS A 212 -10.89 -34.87 4.12
CA LYS A 212 -11.66 -33.74 3.56
C LYS A 212 -12.49 -33.03 4.61
N ILE A 213 -12.35 -31.71 4.63
CA ILE A 213 -13.26 -30.83 5.37
C ILE A 213 -14.57 -30.72 4.57
N CYS A 214 -15.71 -31.06 5.18
CA CYS A 214 -17.00 -30.94 4.52
C CYS A 214 -17.42 -29.46 4.33
N ASP A 215 -18.26 -29.19 3.34
CA ASP A 215 -18.64 -27.81 2.99
C ASP A 215 -19.39 -27.08 4.12
N THR A 216 -20.13 -27.82 4.94
CA THR A 216 -20.77 -27.26 6.14
C THR A 216 -19.71 -26.74 7.11
N ALA A 217 -18.71 -27.56 7.46
CA ALA A 217 -17.63 -27.15 8.35
C ALA A 217 -16.83 -25.95 7.80
N ARG A 218 -16.56 -25.90 6.49
CA ARG A 218 -15.87 -24.77 5.84
C ARG A 218 -16.58 -23.42 5.97
N ARG A 219 -17.90 -23.44 6.20
CA ARG A 219 -18.77 -22.25 6.29
C ARG A 219 -19.24 -21.96 7.71
N SER A 220 -19.03 -22.90 8.62
CA SER A 220 -19.37 -22.78 10.03
C SER A 220 -18.40 -21.85 10.78
N THR A 221 -18.82 -21.39 11.96
CA THR A 221 -17.96 -20.62 12.88
C THR A 221 -17.21 -21.57 13.81
N CYS A 222 -16.06 -21.10 14.34
CA CYS A 222 -15.32 -21.84 15.36
C CYS A 222 -16.17 -22.15 16.60
N GLU A 223 -17.08 -21.25 16.97
CA GLU A 223 -18.03 -21.45 18.08
C GLU A 223 -18.96 -22.63 17.80
N SER A 224 -19.54 -22.70 16.59
CA SER A 224 -20.45 -23.79 16.21
C SER A 224 -19.76 -25.15 16.02
N LEU A 225 -18.46 -25.14 15.74
CA LEU A 225 -17.65 -26.36 15.61
C LEU A 225 -16.86 -26.71 16.88
N HIS A 226 -17.02 -25.92 17.95
CA HIS A 226 -16.35 -26.10 19.23
C HIS A 226 -14.83 -26.23 19.07
N CYS A 227 -14.22 -25.30 18.33
CA CYS A 227 -12.76 -25.25 18.15
C CYS A 227 -11.98 -24.87 19.43
N ASP A 228 -12.63 -24.89 20.60
CA ASP A 228 -12.20 -24.26 21.85
C ASP A 228 -11.01 -24.92 22.56
N ASP A 229 -10.47 -26.01 22.01
CA ASP A 229 -9.68 -26.96 22.80
C ASP A 229 -8.14 -26.82 22.70
N LEU A 230 -7.56 -25.80 22.05
CA LEU A 230 -6.09 -25.68 21.97
C LEU A 230 -5.52 -24.25 22.01
N ASP A 231 -4.44 -24.12 22.79
CA ASP A 231 -3.35 -23.13 22.83
C ASP A 231 -3.68 -21.70 22.37
N ARG A 232 -4.78 -21.14 22.89
CA ARG A 232 -5.11 -19.72 22.76
C ARG A 232 -3.88 -18.91 23.16
N ARG A 233 -3.31 -18.15 22.23
CA ARG A 233 -2.31 -17.13 22.58
C ARG A 233 -2.90 -16.27 23.70
N GLU A 234 -2.04 -15.85 24.63
CA GLU A 234 -2.44 -14.95 25.72
C GLU A 234 -3.34 -13.84 25.19
N LYS A 235 -4.53 -13.73 25.78
CA LYS A 235 -5.48 -12.67 25.45
C LYS A 235 -4.73 -11.34 25.49
N ARG A 236 -4.78 -10.59 24.39
CA ARG A 236 -4.16 -9.28 24.32
C ARG A 236 -4.88 -8.36 25.32
N THR A 237 -4.23 -8.04 26.42
CA THR A 237 -4.77 -7.13 27.44
C THR A 237 -4.80 -5.68 26.95
N GLU A 238 -3.91 -5.33 26.01
CA GLU A 238 -3.81 -4.00 25.41
C GLU A 238 -3.77 -4.08 23.87
N LEU A 239 -4.72 -3.41 23.21
CA LEU A 239 -4.76 -3.24 21.75
C LEU A 239 -3.70 -2.22 21.31
N LYS A 240 -2.42 -2.62 21.44
CA LYS A 240 -1.25 -1.82 21.06
C LYS A 240 -0.48 -2.43 19.88
N PRO A 241 -0.88 -2.18 18.62
CA PRO A 241 -0.25 -2.78 17.45
C PRO A 241 1.26 -2.56 17.35
N ILE A 242 1.96 -3.60 16.86
CA ILE A 242 3.38 -3.53 16.52
C ILE A 242 3.54 -3.39 14.99
N ILE A 243 4.50 -2.59 14.55
CA ILE A 243 4.86 -2.48 13.14
C ILE A 243 5.92 -3.52 12.80
N HIS A 244 5.68 -4.31 11.76
CA HIS A 244 6.58 -5.32 11.23
C HIS A 244 6.98 -4.96 9.80
N PHE A 245 8.25 -5.15 9.45
CA PHE A 245 8.76 -4.92 8.10
C PHE A 245 9.13 -6.26 7.48
N GLY A 246 8.68 -6.52 6.25
CA GLY A 246 9.07 -7.74 5.55
C GLY A 246 8.31 -8.01 4.24
N PRO A 247 8.66 -9.09 3.54
CA PRO A 247 8.03 -9.42 2.25
C PRO A 247 6.55 -9.77 2.40
N VAL A 248 5.72 -9.36 1.45
CA VAL A 248 4.28 -9.69 1.40
C VAL A 248 4.03 -10.63 0.23
N GLY A 249 3.33 -11.74 0.49
CA GLY A 249 2.90 -12.68 -0.53
C GLY A 249 1.57 -12.24 -1.15
N CYS A 250 1.46 -12.22 -2.47
CA CYS A 250 0.23 -11.86 -3.17
C CYS A 250 -0.29 -12.98 -4.07
N GLY A 251 -1.60 -13.20 -4.08
CA GLY A 251 -2.27 -14.13 -4.98
C GLY A 251 -3.80 -13.96 -5.00
N ASP A 252 -4.47 -14.50 -6.02
CA ASP A 252 -5.93 -14.44 -6.17
C ASP A 252 -6.66 -15.46 -5.31
N THR A 253 -5.94 -16.42 -4.73
CA THR A 253 -6.52 -17.43 -3.84
C THR A 253 -6.50 -16.94 -2.39
N VAL A 254 -7.67 -16.95 -1.75
CA VAL A 254 -7.77 -16.71 -0.31
C VAL A 254 -7.14 -17.88 0.44
N MET A 255 -5.99 -17.64 1.08
CA MET A 255 -5.32 -18.65 1.89
C MET A 255 -6.16 -18.99 3.13
N LYS A 256 -6.66 -20.24 3.20
CA LYS A 256 -7.42 -20.81 4.32
C LYS A 256 -6.79 -22.10 4.85
N SER A 257 -5.46 -22.21 4.77
CA SER A 257 -4.73 -23.40 5.23
C SER A 257 -3.43 -22.99 5.91
N GLY A 258 -3.34 -23.26 7.22
CA GLY A 258 -2.17 -22.92 8.02
C GLY A 258 -0.90 -23.64 7.54
N THR A 259 -1.02 -24.91 7.15
CA THR A 259 0.11 -25.69 6.60
C THR A 259 0.63 -25.11 5.28
N HIS A 260 -0.26 -24.80 4.33
CA HIS A 260 0.15 -24.19 3.06
C HIS A 260 0.72 -22.79 3.25
N ARG A 261 0.13 -21.98 4.14
CA ARG A 261 0.66 -20.68 4.56
C ARG A 261 2.10 -20.79 5.09
N ASP A 262 2.33 -21.72 6.02
CA ASP A 262 3.65 -21.87 6.64
C ASP A 262 4.70 -22.41 5.66
N ASN A 263 4.29 -23.33 4.76
CA ASN A 263 5.16 -23.81 3.69
C ASN A 263 5.55 -22.69 2.72
N LEU A 264 4.57 -21.85 2.33
CA LEU A 264 4.83 -20.66 1.51
C LEU A 264 5.78 -19.69 2.23
N ALA A 265 5.56 -19.45 3.51
CA ALA A 265 6.42 -18.58 4.31
C ALA A 265 7.86 -19.11 4.45
N LYS A 266 8.05 -20.43 4.57
CA LYS A 266 9.39 -21.05 4.59
C LYS A 266 10.15 -20.83 3.28
N GLY A 267 9.47 -20.99 2.14
CA GLY A 267 10.09 -20.85 0.81
C GLY A 267 10.36 -19.39 0.43
N SER A 268 9.37 -18.52 0.61
CA SER A 268 9.40 -17.13 0.10
C SER A 268 9.68 -16.08 1.18
N LYS A 269 9.82 -16.49 2.45
CA LYS A 269 10.06 -15.60 3.62
C LYS A 269 9.00 -14.51 3.81
N VAL A 270 7.81 -14.72 3.24
CA VAL A 270 6.69 -13.77 3.34
C VAL A 270 6.17 -13.72 4.77
N ILE A 271 5.79 -12.51 5.20
CA ILE A 271 5.31 -12.26 6.56
C ILE A 271 3.83 -11.96 6.67
N ALA A 272 3.20 -11.66 5.55
CA ALA A 272 1.77 -11.46 5.39
C ALA A 272 1.34 -11.90 3.98
N LEU A 273 0.04 -12.16 3.82
CA LEU A 273 -0.59 -12.57 2.58
C LEU A 273 -1.70 -11.57 2.20
N ASP A 274 -1.70 -11.19 0.94
CA ASP A 274 -2.56 -10.17 0.34
C ASP A 274 -3.12 -10.64 -1.03
N MET A 275 -4.13 -9.94 -1.55
CA MET A 275 -4.77 -10.26 -2.83
C MET A 275 -4.58 -9.18 -3.91
N GLU A 276 -4.22 -7.96 -3.55
CA GLU A 276 -4.15 -6.84 -4.50
C GLU A 276 -2.74 -6.58 -5.00
N GLY A 277 -1.74 -6.79 -4.14
CA GLY A 277 -0.42 -6.20 -4.29
C GLY A 277 0.26 -6.37 -5.63
N ALA A 278 0.29 -7.60 -6.14
CA ALA A 278 0.92 -7.93 -7.41
C ALA A 278 0.18 -7.33 -8.64
N GLY A 279 -1.06 -6.87 -8.47
CA GLY A 279 -1.81 -6.16 -9.49
C GLY A 279 -1.53 -4.65 -9.53
N THR A 280 -0.82 -4.08 -8.56
CA THR A 280 -0.59 -2.63 -8.57
C THR A 280 0.42 -2.24 -9.65
N SER A 281 -0.02 -1.55 -10.71
CA SER A 281 0.86 -1.08 -11.81
C SER A 281 1.86 -0.01 -11.36
N MET A 282 1.69 0.49 -10.14
CA MET A 282 2.55 1.42 -9.43
C MET A 282 3.49 0.73 -8.44
N HIS A 283 3.73 -0.59 -8.53
CA HIS A 283 4.49 -1.35 -7.53
C HIS A 283 5.85 -0.70 -7.13
N GLN A 284 6.56 -0.04 -8.05
CA GLN A 284 7.83 0.63 -7.76
C GLN A 284 7.67 1.89 -6.88
N ALA A 285 6.51 2.53 -6.88
CA ALA A 285 6.15 3.68 -6.04
C ALA A 285 5.16 3.29 -4.92
N CYS A 286 4.81 2.01 -4.81
CA CYS A 286 3.78 1.52 -3.90
C CYS A 286 4.38 0.91 -2.64
N LEU A 287 3.93 1.38 -1.49
CA LEU A 287 4.25 0.84 -0.18
C LEU A 287 3.00 0.15 0.38
N PHE A 288 3.19 -1.09 0.82
CA PHE A 288 2.16 -1.90 1.45
C PHE A 288 2.07 -1.53 2.92
N VAL A 289 0.89 -1.17 3.40
CA VAL A 289 0.66 -0.84 4.80
C VAL A 289 -0.62 -1.55 5.23
N LYS A 290 -0.51 -2.84 5.57
CA LYS A 290 -1.68 -3.68 5.87
C LYS A 290 -1.64 -4.23 7.29
N SER A 291 -2.79 -4.25 7.96
CA SER A 291 -2.90 -4.82 9.31
C SER A 291 -3.36 -6.28 9.27
N ILE A 292 -2.89 -7.09 10.21
CA ILE A 292 -3.24 -8.50 10.30
C ILE A 292 -4.67 -8.63 10.85
N SER A 293 -5.60 -9.11 10.03
CA SER A 293 -6.99 -9.37 10.44
C SER A 293 -7.31 -10.82 10.76
N ASP A 294 -6.44 -11.74 10.33
CA ASP A 294 -6.57 -13.18 10.50
C ASP A 294 -5.21 -13.83 10.25
N TYR A 295 -5.08 -15.11 10.57
CA TYR A 295 -3.83 -15.85 10.37
C TYR A 295 -3.78 -16.63 9.06
N ALA A 296 -4.61 -16.34 8.05
CA ALA A 296 -4.63 -17.05 6.77
C ALA A 296 -4.73 -18.59 6.91
N ASP A 297 -5.60 -19.05 7.81
CA ASP A 297 -5.89 -20.46 8.04
C ASP A 297 -7.40 -20.74 7.93
N SER A 298 -7.79 -21.97 8.26
CA SER A 298 -9.18 -22.42 8.18
C SER A 298 -10.11 -21.75 9.20
N HIS A 299 -9.58 -21.05 10.21
CA HIS A 299 -10.33 -20.40 11.29
C HIS A 299 -10.52 -18.89 11.05
N LYS A 300 -10.04 -18.38 9.90
CA LYS A 300 -10.24 -16.99 9.47
C LYS A 300 -11.69 -16.53 9.64
N ASN A 301 -11.89 -15.46 10.40
CA ASN A 301 -13.17 -14.78 10.60
C ASN A 301 -13.07 -13.28 10.23
N LYS A 302 -14.11 -12.49 10.54
CA LYS A 302 -14.18 -11.06 10.20
C LYS A 302 -14.09 -10.12 11.40
N ASP A 303 -13.93 -10.64 12.61
CA ASP A 303 -14.11 -9.88 13.86
C ASP A 303 -13.08 -8.76 13.99
N TRP A 304 -11.86 -9.02 13.52
CA TRP A 304 -10.76 -8.07 13.56
C TRP A 304 -10.76 -7.04 12.43
N GLN A 305 -11.60 -7.16 11.39
CA GLN A 305 -11.47 -6.33 10.19
C GLN A 305 -11.60 -4.84 10.48
N GLU A 306 -12.51 -4.43 11.36
CA GLU A 306 -12.69 -3.02 11.70
C GLU A 306 -11.49 -2.45 12.44
N HIS A 307 -11.00 -3.16 13.47
CA HIS A 307 -9.85 -2.73 14.25
C HIS A 307 -8.56 -2.75 13.44
N ALA A 308 -8.34 -3.81 12.64
CA ALA A 308 -7.20 -3.92 11.74
C ALA A 308 -7.22 -2.82 10.66
N SER A 309 -8.39 -2.50 10.10
CA SER A 309 -8.54 -1.38 9.15
C SER A 309 -8.15 -0.05 9.80
N LEU A 310 -8.58 0.20 11.05
CA LEU A 310 -8.18 1.39 11.80
C LEU A 310 -6.67 1.41 12.08
N ALA A 311 -6.07 0.28 12.45
CA ALA A 311 -4.64 0.18 12.71
C ALA A 311 -3.80 0.46 11.45
N SER A 312 -4.20 -0.10 10.30
CA SER A 312 -3.60 0.20 8.99
C SER A 312 -3.74 1.68 8.65
N ALA A 313 -4.93 2.26 8.81
CA ALA A 313 -5.18 3.68 8.54
C ALA A 313 -4.35 4.62 9.45
N ALA A 314 -4.24 4.31 10.73
CA ALA A 314 -3.41 5.05 11.67
C ALA A 314 -1.91 4.97 11.31
N CYS A 315 -1.45 3.81 10.85
CA CYS A 315 -0.09 3.64 10.36
C CYS A 315 0.15 4.44 9.07
N VAL A 316 -0.81 4.44 8.14
CA VAL A 316 -0.79 5.26 6.92
C VAL A 316 -0.64 6.74 7.26
N LYS A 317 -1.43 7.27 8.20
CA LYS A 317 -1.31 8.66 8.66
C LYS A 317 0.10 8.94 9.21
N ALA A 318 0.59 8.09 10.11
CA ALA A 318 1.94 8.23 10.67
C ALA A 318 3.06 8.19 9.60
N ILE A 319 2.92 7.36 8.57
CA ILE A 319 3.85 7.28 7.43
C ILE A 319 3.81 8.55 6.58
N ILE A 320 2.62 9.06 6.28
CA ILE A 320 2.45 10.29 5.51
C ILE A 320 3.13 11.46 6.22
N GLY A 321 2.99 11.59 7.54
CA GLY A 321 3.71 12.60 8.33
C GLY A 321 5.24 12.46 8.34
N GLN A 322 5.81 11.38 7.80
CA GLN A 322 7.25 11.19 7.58
C GLN A 322 7.67 11.39 6.11
N TRP A 323 6.71 11.50 5.18
CA TRP A 323 6.98 11.73 3.78
C TRP A 323 7.36 13.19 3.55
N HIS A 324 8.36 13.43 2.70
CA HIS A 324 8.83 14.78 2.43
C HIS A 324 7.88 15.48 1.45
N LEU A 325 7.54 16.74 1.72
CA LEU A 325 6.89 17.57 0.72
C LEU A 325 7.91 17.93 -0.37
N SER A 326 7.59 17.63 -1.62
CA SER A 326 8.36 18.16 -2.74
C SER A 326 8.18 19.68 -2.76
N ASP A 327 9.24 20.47 -2.54
CA ASP A 327 9.17 21.93 -2.69
C ASP A 327 9.08 22.30 -4.19
N LYS A 328 7.86 22.24 -4.72
CA LYS A 328 7.53 22.60 -6.09
C LYS A 328 7.77 24.08 -6.36
N SER A 329 7.77 24.93 -5.32
CA SER A 329 8.01 26.37 -5.47
C SER A 329 9.50 26.66 -5.71
N ALA A 330 10.39 25.97 -5.00
CA ALA A 330 11.83 26.01 -5.23
C ALA A 330 12.19 25.41 -6.60
N LEU A 331 11.60 24.27 -6.97
CA LEU A 331 11.84 23.64 -8.28
C LEU A 331 11.37 24.51 -9.45
N LYS A 332 10.19 25.13 -9.36
CA LYS A 332 9.72 26.09 -10.38
C LYS A 332 10.61 27.32 -10.45
N SER A 333 11.03 27.85 -9.31
CA SER A 333 11.94 29.00 -9.25
C SER A 333 13.31 28.68 -9.87
N GLN A 334 13.81 27.46 -9.65
CA GLN A 334 15.05 26.99 -10.22
C GLN A 334 14.93 26.70 -11.73
N ALA A 335 13.82 26.10 -12.18
CA ALA A 335 13.54 25.89 -13.61
C ALA A 335 13.42 27.21 -14.38
N VAL A 336 12.71 28.20 -13.82
CA VAL A 336 12.62 29.57 -14.37
C VAL A 336 14.00 30.23 -14.40
N ARG A 337 14.81 30.06 -13.35
CA ARG A 337 16.18 30.58 -13.30
C ARG A 337 17.07 29.96 -14.38
N ILE A 338 16.97 28.66 -14.60
CA ILE A 338 17.72 27.94 -15.65
C ILE A 338 17.28 28.40 -17.04
N GLN A 339 15.97 28.45 -17.32
CA GLN A 339 15.44 28.94 -18.60
C GLN A 339 15.88 30.38 -18.88
N ASN A 340 15.87 31.26 -17.87
CA ASN A 340 16.32 32.64 -18.02
C ASN A 340 17.83 32.75 -18.27
N VAL A 341 18.64 31.80 -17.78
CA VAL A 341 20.07 31.72 -18.12
C VAL A 341 20.25 31.24 -19.55
N THR A 342 19.53 30.20 -19.98
CA THR A 342 19.63 29.66 -21.36
C THR A 342 19.17 30.68 -22.41
N VAL A 343 18.13 31.47 -22.10
CA VAL A 343 17.66 32.56 -22.97
C VAL A 343 18.66 33.72 -23.01
N LYS A 344 19.31 34.06 -21.88
CA LYS A 344 20.39 35.07 -21.86
C LYS A 344 21.61 34.63 -22.65
N ASP A 345 22.02 33.38 -22.54
CA ASP A 345 23.14 32.84 -23.31
C ASP A 345 22.80 32.78 -24.82
N SER A 346 21.57 32.40 -25.18
CA SER A 346 21.10 32.45 -26.57
C SER A 346 21.01 33.88 -27.12
N ALA A 347 20.64 34.87 -26.30
CA ALA A 347 20.60 36.28 -26.69
C ALA A 347 22.01 36.88 -26.82
N MET A 348 22.96 36.47 -25.97
CA MET A 348 24.36 36.85 -26.13
C MET A 348 24.97 36.25 -27.40
N VAL A 349 24.64 35.01 -27.75
CA VAL A 349 25.11 34.38 -29.01
C VAL A 349 24.51 35.09 -30.24
N SER A 350 23.28 35.61 -30.19
CA SER A 350 22.72 36.38 -31.31
C SER A 350 23.26 37.81 -31.40
N MET A 351 23.67 38.42 -30.29
CA MET A 351 24.32 39.74 -30.28
C MET A 351 25.78 39.71 -30.75
N VAL A 352 26.50 38.58 -30.59
CA VAL A 352 27.87 38.42 -31.13
C VAL A 352 27.88 38.21 -32.65
N ALA A 353 26.73 37.88 -33.27
CA ALA A 353 26.60 37.69 -34.71
C ALA A 353 26.31 38.99 -35.51
N GLN A 354 26.34 40.17 -34.88
CA GLN A 354 26.03 41.46 -35.52
C GLN A 354 27.15 42.49 -35.38
N ASP A 355 28.42 42.09 -35.55
CA ASP A 355 29.55 43.02 -35.61
C ASP A 355 29.98 43.25 -37.08
N PRO A 356 29.65 44.39 -37.72
CA PRO A 356 30.03 44.68 -39.09
C PRO A 356 31.40 45.38 -39.12
N VAL A 357 32.47 44.66 -38.81
CA VAL A 357 33.84 45.15 -39.05
C VAL A 357 34.66 44.08 -39.75
N LEU A 358 34.33 43.84 -41.01
CA LEU A 358 35.21 43.19 -41.99
C LEU A 358 34.89 43.76 -43.39
N HIS A 359 35.08 45.07 -43.53
CA HIS A 359 35.27 45.70 -44.84
C HIS A 359 36.76 46.00 -45.02
N ASN A 360 37.28 45.57 -46.17
CA ASN A 360 38.63 45.79 -46.72
C ASN A 360 39.74 44.83 -46.28
N ALA A 361 39.88 43.75 -47.07
CA ALA A 361 41.21 43.31 -47.50
C ALA A 361 41.13 42.90 -48.98
N THR A 362 41.66 43.78 -49.83
CA THR A 362 41.96 43.55 -51.24
C THR A 362 42.95 42.40 -51.36
N PHE A 363 42.56 41.32 -52.04
CA PHE A 363 43.48 40.27 -52.47
C PHE A 363 44.26 40.77 -53.71
N ASN A 364 45.58 40.85 -53.57
CA ASN A 364 46.50 41.11 -54.68
C ASN A 364 47.72 40.19 -54.53
N LEU A 365 47.77 39.11 -55.32
CA LEU A 365 48.94 38.29 -55.64
C LEU A 365 48.61 37.67 -57.01
N GLY A 366 49.37 37.82 -58.10
CA GLY A 366 50.80 38.03 -58.22
C GLY A 366 51.36 36.86 -59.03
N HIS A 367 51.59 37.07 -60.33
CA HIS A 367 52.30 36.14 -61.20
C HIS A 367 53.74 35.92 -60.73
N GLY A 368 54.19 34.67 -60.80
CA GLY A 368 55.57 34.22 -60.65
C GLY A 368 55.67 32.75 -60.96
#